data_AF-A0A553ZX74-F1
#
_entry.id   AF-A0A553ZX74-F1
#
_cell.length_a   1.000
_cell.length_b   1.000
_cell.length_c   1.000
_cell.angle_alpha   90.00
_cell.angle_beta   90.00
_cell.angle_gamma   90.00
#
_symmetry.space_group_name_H-M   'P 1'
#
loop_
_entity.id
_entity.type
_entity.pdbx_description
1 polymer ?
#
loop_
_entity_poly.entity_id
_entity_poly.type
_entity_poly.pdbx_seq_one_letter_code
_entity_poly.pdbx_strand_id
1 'polypeptide(L)' 'MSGIKELEVGTHYVAADIDQFISKTDAIVLSSNENQLFSHPDREFKVTNTFEGFFEHSSDDGEKYYRSKQAYVIEKV' A
#
# COMPACT_ATOMS: atom_id res chain seq x y z
N MET A 1 2.06 -22.73 3.76
CA MET A 1 1.14 -21.85 3.01
C MET A 1 1.97 -20.80 2.29
N SER A 2 1.74 -20.63 0.98
CA SER A 2 2.37 -19.59 0.16
C SER A 2 1.73 -18.24 0.53
N GLY A 3 2.43 -17.39 1.28
CA GLY A 3 1.95 -16.03 1.58
C GLY A 3 2.08 -15.11 0.35
N ILE A 4 1.27 -14.06 0.30
CA ILE A 4 1.36 -13.00 -0.71
C ILE A 4 2.74 -12.34 -0.63
N LYS A 5 3.43 -12.26 -1.77
CA LYS A 5 4.77 -11.66 -1.87
C LYS A 5 4.77 -10.25 -2.45
N GLU A 6 3.73 -9.90 -3.19
CA GLU A 6 3.52 -8.61 -3.84
C GLU A 6 2.02 -8.43 -4.11
N LEU A 7 1.56 -7.18 -4.16
CA LEU A 7 0.19 -6.84 -4.58
C LEU A 7 0.21 -6.48 -6.06
N GLU A 8 -0.45 -7.29 -6.89
CA GLU A 8 -0.43 -7.15 -8.34
C GLU A 8 -1.49 -6.14 -8.82
N VAL A 9 -1.10 -5.22 -9.72
CA VAL A 9 -2.03 -4.25 -10.32
C VAL A 9 -3.16 -4.97 -11.04
N GLY A 10 -4.39 -4.54 -10.78
CA GLY A 10 -5.61 -5.12 -11.34
C GLY A 10 -6.18 -6.26 -10.50
N THR A 11 -5.42 -6.81 -9.55
CA THR A 11 -5.87 -7.88 -8.66
C THR A 11 -6.63 -7.34 -7.46
N HIS A 12 -7.62 -8.10 -7.02
CA HIS A 12 -8.45 -7.80 -5.87
C HIS A 12 -7.96 -8.60 -4.66
N TYR A 13 -7.89 -7.95 -3.50
CA TYR A 13 -7.50 -8.56 -2.23
C TYR A 13 -8.44 -8.11 -1.12
N VAL A 14 -8.69 -8.99 -0.16
CA VAL A 14 -9.39 -8.59 1.06
C VAL A 14 -8.43 -7.85 2.01
N ALA A 15 -8.96 -6.97 2.85
CA ALA A 15 -8.18 -6.15 3.77
C ALA A 15 -7.27 -7.00 4.67
N ALA A 16 -7.73 -8.18 5.12
CA ALA A 16 -6.94 -9.11 5.93
C ALA A 16 -5.67 -9.63 5.21
N ASP A 17 -5.76 -9.85 3.89
CA ASP A 17 -4.64 -10.32 3.09
C ASP A 17 -3.60 -9.20 2.90
N ILE A 18 -4.07 -7.96 2.65
CA ILE A 18 -3.23 -6.77 2.55
C ILE A 18 -2.54 -6.49 3.89
N ASP A 19 -3.26 -6.59 5.02
CA ASP A 19 -2.71 -6.42 6.36
C ASP A 19 -1.62 -7.47 6.67
N GLN A 20 -1.88 -8.73 6.33
CA GLN A 20 -0.88 -9.79 6.48
C GLN A 20 0.37 -9.54 5.62
N PHE A 21 0.20 -8.98 4.42
CA PHE A 21 1.31 -8.62 3.55
C PHE A 21 2.12 -7.45 4.12
N ILE A 22 1.47 -6.37 4.56
CA ILE A 22 2.13 -5.17 5.08
C ILE A 22 2.79 -5.39 6.44
N SER A 23 2.24 -6.26 7.29
CA SER A 23 2.90 -6.64 8.56
C SER A 23 4.25 -7.35 8.37
N LYS A 24 4.56 -7.81 7.15
CA LYS A 24 5.80 -8.53 6.81
C LYS A 24 6.69 -7.80 5.81
N THR A 25 6.24 -6.66 5.28
CA THR A 25 6.94 -5.93 4.23
C THR A 25 7.10 -4.47 4.59
N ASP A 26 8.24 -3.89 4.24
CA ASP A 26 8.46 -2.44 4.39
C ASP A 26 7.92 -1.71 3.15
N ALA A 27 6.61 -1.46 3.13
CA ALA A 27 5.91 -0.83 2.02
C ALA A 27 4.92 0.25 2.49
N ILE A 28 4.48 1.09 1.56
CA ILE A 28 3.38 2.03 1.75
C ILE A 28 2.13 1.50 1.04
N VAL A 29 0.98 1.61 1.69
CA VAL A 29 -0.32 1.36 1.05
C VAL A 29 -1.19 2.59 1.26
N LEU A 30 -1.69 3.14 0.15
CA LEU A 30 -2.63 4.25 0.13
C LEU A 30 -3.91 3.78 -0.54
N SER A 31 -5.06 4.12 0.03
CA SER A 31 -6.33 3.94 -0.67
C SER A 31 -6.78 5.26 -1.30
N SER A 32 -7.28 5.20 -2.54
CA SER A 32 -7.79 6.36 -3.28
C SER A 32 -9.14 6.87 -2.77
N ASN A 33 -9.91 6.02 -2.05
CA ASN A 33 -11.31 6.30 -1.69
C ASN A 33 -11.72 5.83 -0.28
N GLU A 34 -10.76 5.43 0.56
CA GLU A 34 -11.00 4.98 1.94
C GLU A 34 -9.82 5.33 2.85
N ASN A 35 -10.09 5.83 4.06
CA ASN A 35 -9.03 6.20 5.00
C ASN A 35 -8.73 5.07 6.00
N GLN A 36 -9.72 4.24 6.34
CA GLN A 36 -9.60 3.19 7.35
C GLN A 36 -9.53 1.81 6.71
N LEU A 37 -8.41 1.52 6.04
CA LEU A 37 -8.21 0.31 5.23
C LEU A 37 -8.51 -0.98 6.01
N PHE A 38 -8.02 -1.10 7.25
CA PHE A 38 -8.04 -2.34 8.03
C PHE A 38 -9.13 -2.40 9.11
N SER A 39 -10.13 -1.51 9.04
CA SER A 39 -11.24 -1.48 10.01
C SER A 39 -12.19 -2.67 9.88
N HIS A 40 -12.28 -3.27 8.69
CA HIS A 40 -13.09 -4.47 8.42
C HIS A 40 -12.28 -5.43 7.55
N PRO A 41 -11.96 -6.64 8.05
CA PRO A 41 -11.02 -7.56 7.41
C PRO A 41 -11.52 -8.14 6.07
N ASP A 42 -12.84 -8.12 5.86
CA ASP A 42 -13.55 -8.65 4.71
C ASP A 42 -13.73 -7.65 3.56
N ARG A 43 -13.38 -6.37 3.75
CA ARG A 43 -13.44 -5.36 2.69
C ARG A 43 -12.52 -5.73 1.54
N GLU A 44 -13.02 -5.55 0.33
CA GLU A 44 -12.27 -5.83 -0.89
C GLU A 44 -11.66 -4.54 -1.45
N PHE A 45 -10.42 -4.65 -1.91
CA PHE A 45 -9.69 -3.58 -2.54
C PHE A 45 -9.03 -4.08 -3.81
N LYS A 46 -9.09 -3.27 -4.86
CA LYS A 46 -8.36 -3.48 -6.11
C LYS A 46 -7.07 -2.69 -6.09
N VAL A 47 -5.95 -3.31 -6.45
CA VAL A 47 -4.69 -2.59 -6.65
C VAL A 47 -4.76 -1.82 -7.96
N THR A 48 -4.57 -0.50 -7.91
CA THR A 48 -4.66 0.38 -9.07
C THR A 48 -3.29 0.79 -9.60
N ASN A 49 -2.31 0.98 -8.71
CA ASN A 49 -0.94 1.36 -9.10
C ASN A 49 0.12 0.80 -8.14
N THR A 50 1.34 0.66 -8.65
CA THR A 50 2.56 0.36 -7.90
C THR A 50 3.65 1.37 -8.25
N PHE A 51 4.48 1.71 -7.28
CA PHE A 51 5.62 2.60 -7.45
C PHE A 51 6.82 2.07 -6.66
N GLU A 52 8.03 2.21 -7.21
CA GLU A 52 9.28 1.79 -6.55
C GLU A 52 9.75 2.77 -5.46
N GLY A 53 9.11 3.94 -5.37
CA GLY A 53 9.46 4.99 -4.42
C GLY A 53 8.63 6.24 -4.57
N PHE A 54 8.90 7.21 -3.70
CA PHE A 54 8.20 8.49 -3.64
C PHE A 54 9.14 9.60 -3.15
N PHE A 55 8.80 10.85 -3.44
CA PHE A 55 9.48 12.00 -2.86
C PHE A 55 8.79 12.42 -1.57
N GLU A 56 9.57 12.67 -0.53
CA GLU A 56 9.11 13.33 0.69
C GLU A 56 9.84 14.65 0.89
N HIS A 57 9.14 15.63 1.44
CA HIS A 57 9.72 16.89 1.88
C HIS A 57 10.13 16.77 3.34
N SER A 58 11.38 17.11 3.65
CA SER A 58 11.91 17.10 5.00
C SER A 58 11.64 18.45 5.68
N SER A 59 11.01 18.42 6.85
CA SER A 59 10.81 19.62 7.67
C SER A 59 12.09 20.14 8.33
N ASP A 60 13.14 19.30 8.39
CA ASP A 60 14.35 19.60 9.14
C ASP A 60 15.28 20.54 8.36
N ASP A 61 15.33 20.39 7.04
CA ASP A 61 16.20 21.13 6.14
C ASP A 61 15.47 21.75 4.93
N GLY A 62 14.19 21.45 4.74
CA GLY A 62 13.38 21.98 3.63
C GLY A 62 13.66 21.30 2.28
N GLU A 63 14.50 20.27 2.26
CA GLU A 63 14.88 19.58 1.02
C GLU A 63 13.86 18.49 0.64
N LYS A 64 14.02 17.95 -0.58
CA LYS A 64 13.22 16.82 -1.07
C LYS A 64 14.09 15.59 -1.22
N TYR A 65 13.64 14.48 -0.65
CA TYR A 65 14.34 13.20 -0.69
C TYR A 65 13.53 12.16 -1.43
N TYR A 66 14.15 11.48 -2.38
CA TYR A 66 13.58 10.26 -2.96
C TYR A 66 13.77 9.11 -1.97
N ARG A 67 12.66 8.47 -1.59
CA ARG A 67 12.65 7.24 -0.79
C ARG A 67 12.38 6.06 -1.70
N SER A 68 13.38 5.19 -1.84
CA SER A 68 13.25 3.91 -2.53
C SER A 68 12.51 2.92 -1.63
N LYS A 69 11.19 3.08 -1.56
CA LYS A 69 10.29 2.24 -0.75
C LYS A 69 9.03 1.96 -1.56
N GLN A 70 8.72 0.67 -1.74
CA GLN A 70 7.60 0.22 -2.55
C GLN A 70 6.29 0.82 -2.04
N ALA A 71 5.49 1.40 -2.94
CA ALA A 71 4.20 1.98 -2.63
C ALA A 71 3.11 1.38 -3.52
N TYR A 72 1.97 1.07 -2.91
CA TYR A 72 0.78 0.54 -3.55
C TYR A 72 -0.36 1.54 -3.40
N VAL A 73 -1.06 1.80 -4.49
CA VAL A 73 -2.36 2.48 -4.46
C VAL A 73 -3.45 1.44 -4.67
N ILE A 74 -4.43 1.45 -3.79
CA ILE A 74 -5.58 0.56 -3.83
C ILE A 74 -6.87 1.37 -3.87
N GLU A 75 -7.96 0.75 -4.32
CA GLU A 75 -9.28 1.36 -4.35
C GLU A 75 -10.28 0.37 -3.75
N LYS A 76 -11.08 0.81 -2.78
CA LYS A 76 -12.18 0.01 -2.24
C LYS A 76 -13.20 -0.24 -3.34
N VAL A 77 -13.57 -1.50 -3.52
CA VAL A 77 -14.54 -1.97 -4.52
C VAL A 77 -15.96 -1.92 -3.94
#